data_AF-A0A976QR20-F1
#
_entry.id   AF-A0A976QR20-F1
#
_cell.length_a   1.000
_cell.length_b   1.000
_cell.length_c   1.000
_cell.angle_alpha   90.00
_cell.angle_beta   90.00
_cell.angle_gamma   90.00
#
_symmetry.space_group_name_H-M   'P 1'
#
loop_
_entity.id
_entity.type
_entity.pdbx_description
1 polymer ?
#
loop_
_entity_poly.entity_id
_entity_poly.type
_entity_poly.pdbx_seq_one_letter_code
_entity_poly.pdbx_strand_id
1 'polypeptide(L)'
;MSTTLTNTESRLDCSTEVINEGNLGGFKDQLVYEIVKLSECEYDSETETFYYLCPCGDIFELFLEELLKGNNVSECPSCSLRIKIDLKPGDLDEYVQMRN
;
A
#
# COMPACT_ATOMS: atom_id res chain seq x y z
N MET A 1 -31.47 39.87 -32.23
CA MET A 1 -30.70 39.10 -31.22
C MET A 1 -29.76 38.19 -31.97
N SER A 2 -28.58 38.69 -32.30
CA SER A 2 -27.50 38.04 -33.06
C SER A 2 -26.23 38.61 -32.43
N THR A 3 -25.21 37.85 -32.01
CA THR A 3 -24.23 37.07 -32.79
C THR A 3 -23.28 36.44 -31.74
N THR A 4 -22.96 35.14 -31.76
CA THR A 4 -21.71 34.57 -32.32
C THR A 4 -20.69 34.17 -31.24
N LEU A 5 -20.32 32.87 -31.25
CA LEU A 5 -18.99 32.21 -31.08
C LEU A 5 -18.02 32.74 -30.00
N THR A 6 -17.20 31.98 -29.28
CA THR A 6 -16.19 30.98 -29.69
C THR A 6 -15.49 30.42 -28.44
N ASN A 7 -15.02 29.18 -28.57
CA ASN A 7 -13.74 28.63 -28.07
C ASN A 7 -13.54 28.38 -26.56
N THR A 8 -13.61 27.08 -26.26
CA THR A 8 -12.57 26.27 -25.59
C THR A 8 -11.22 26.98 -25.46
N GLU A 9 -10.84 27.35 -24.24
CA GLU A 9 -9.43 27.46 -23.87
C GLU A 9 -9.25 26.85 -22.48
N SER A 10 -8.91 25.57 -22.51
CA SER A 10 -8.07 24.91 -21.53
C SER A 10 -6.90 25.81 -21.14
N ARG A 11 -6.90 26.33 -19.91
CA ARG A 11 -5.67 26.85 -19.29
C ARG A 11 -5.26 25.86 -18.21
N LEU A 12 -4.71 24.75 -18.70
CA LEU A 12 -3.83 23.89 -17.94
C LEU A 12 -2.53 24.69 -17.72
N ASP A 13 -2.47 25.45 -16.64
CA ASP A 13 -1.21 26.04 -16.20
C ASP A 13 -0.45 24.99 -15.38
N CYS A 14 0.18 24.07 -16.10
CA CYS A 14 1.34 23.34 -15.60
C CYS A 14 2.59 24.05 -16.11
N SER A 15 2.82 25.27 -15.62
CA SER A 15 4.12 25.92 -15.77
C SER A 15 5.08 25.25 -14.79
N THR A 16 5.85 24.32 -15.32
CA THR A 16 6.92 23.61 -14.62
C THR A 16 8.06 24.55 -14.26
N GLU A 17 8.52 24.51 -13.02
CA GLU A 17 9.87 24.93 -12.64
C GLU A 17 10.61 23.69 -12.09
N VAL A 18 11.41 23.06 -12.96
CA VAL A 18 12.42 22.07 -12.56
C VAL A 18 13.73 22.81 -12.36
N ILE A 19 14.14 22.97 -11.11
CA ILE A 19 15.56 23.01 -10.73
C ILE A 19 15.70 22.67 -9.25
N ASN A 20 16.34 21.53 -8.96
CA ASN A 20 17.54 21.54 -8.13
C ASN A 20 18.30 20.22 -8.31
N GLU A 21 19.54 20.37 -8.80
CA GLU A 21 20.56 19.35 -8.74
C GLU A 21 20.91 19.07 -7.28
N GLY A 22 20.84 17.80 -6.88
CA GLY A 22 21.36 17.33 -5.60
C GLY A 22 20.33 16.68 -4.69
N ASN A 23 19.96 15.43 -4.98
CA ASN A 23 19.71 14.48 -3.90
C ASN A 23 20.02 13.05 -4.34
N LEU A 24 21.28 12.65 -4.20
CA LEU A 24 21.71 11.26 -4.32
C LEU A 24 21.32 10.51 -3.02
N GLY A 25 20.03 10.46 -2.71
CA GLY A 25 19.48 9.73 -1.58
C GLY A 25 18.54 8.66 -2.10
N GLY A 26 18.86 7.39 -1.88
CA GLY A 26 18.04 6.24 -2.31
C GLY A 26 16.62 6.34 -1.76
N PHE A 27 15.72 6.92 -2.55
CA PHE A 27 14.31 7.10 -2.23
C PHE A 27 13.55 5.86 -2.70
N LYS A 28 13.46 4.82 -1.86
CA LYS A 28 12.59 3.66 -2.16
C LYS A 28 11.65 3.21 -1.03
N ASP A 29 11.70 3.82 0.15
CA ASP A 29 10.90 3.38 1.31
C ASP A 29 9.79 4.35 1.76
N GLN A 30 9.46 5.39 0.99
CA GLN A 30 8.67 6.51 1.51
C GLN A 30 7.17 6.51 1.12
N LEU A 31 6.50 5.35 1.11
CA LEU A 31 5.03 5.29 0.96
C LEU A 31 4.41 4.13 1.75
N VAL A 32 4.79 3.99 3.02
CA VAL A 32 4.14 3.08 3.98
C VAL A 32 3.50 3.93 5.07
N TYR A 33 2.22 3.69 5.33
CA TYR A 33 1.44 4.36 6.37
C TYR A 33 1.94 3.97 7.77
N GLU A 34 2.02 2.67 8.03
CA GLU A 34 2.44 2.11 9.31
C GLU A 34 3.12 0.75 9.12
N ILE A 35 3.99 0.41 10.08
CA ILE A 35 4.55 -0.92 10.24
C ILE A 35 3.76 -1.66 11.33
N VAL A 36 3.04 -2.69 10.93
CA VAL A 36 2.18 -3.52 11.79
C VAL A 36 2.88 -4.85 12.04
N LYS A 37 2.76 -5.43 13.24
CA LYS A 37 3.32 -6.76 13.50
C LYS A 37 2.37 -7.85 13.04
N LEU A 38 2.91 -8.99 12.60
CA LEU A 38 2.08 -10.13 12.19
C LEU A 38 1.09 -10.58 13.28
N SER A 39 1.50 -10.50 14.54
CA SER A 39 0.66 -10.86 15.71
C SER A 39 -0.53 -9.91 15.96
N GLU A 40 -0.57 -8.74 15.33
CA GLU A 40 -1.68 -7.79 15.40
C GLU A 40 -2.71 -8.00 14.28
N CYS A 41 -2.37 -8.83 13.29
CA CYS A 41 -3.28 -9.25 12.24
C CYS A 41 -4.10 -10.47 12.68
N GLU A 42 -5.32 -10.57 12.19
CA GLU A 42 -6.16 -11.76 12.35
C GLU A 42 -5.82 -12.78 11.27
N TYR A 43 -5.46 -14.00 11.66
CA TYR A 43 -5.10 -15.05 10.72
C TYR A 43 -6.28 -16.00 10.47
N ASP A 44 -6.60 -16.20 9.20
CA ASP A 44 -7.55 -17.21 8.75
C ASP A 44 -6.82 -18.43 8.20
N SER A 45 -7.01 -19.58 8.85
CA SER A 45 -6.34 -20.82 8.48
C SER A 45 -6.94 -21.51 7.26
N GLU A 46 -8.18 -21.18 6.87
CA GLU A 46 -8.83 -21.77 5.69
C GLU A 46 -8.29 -21.17 4.39
N THR A 47 -8.08 -19.85 4.41
CA THR A 47 -7.61 -19.06 3.26
C THR A 47 -6.12 -18.70 3.34
N GLU A 48 -5.43 -19.07 4.42
CA GLU A 48 -4.04 -18.71 4.71
C GLU A 48 -3.79 -17.19 4.57
N THR A 49 -4.74 -16.38 5.04
CA THR A 49 -4.76 -14.93 4.83
C THR A 49 -4.79 -14.19 6.18
N PHE A 50 -3.99 -13.12 6.27
CA PHE A 50 -3.95 -12.21 7.40
C PHE A 50 -4.78 -10.97 7.09
N TYR A 51 -5.63 -10.59 8.05
CA TYR A 51 -6.54 -9.46 7.97
C TYR A 51 -6.16 -8.38 8.98
N TYR A 52 -6.14 -7.12 8.54
CA TYR A 52 -5.90 -5.98 9.43
C TYR A 52 -6.87 -4.84 9.13
N LEU A 53 -7.45 -4.24 10.17
CA LEU A 53 -8.48 -3.21 10.03
C LEU A 53 -7.88 -1.87 9.60
N CYS A 54 -8.34 -1.33 8.48
CA CYS A 54 -7.93 -0.02 7.99
C CYS A 54 -8.77 1.09 8.65
N PRO A 55 -8.18 2.25 9.01
CA PRO A 55 -8.92 3.39 9.54
C PRO A 55 -9.98 3.97 8.58
N CYS A 56 -9.99 3.60 7.29
CA CYS A 56 -11.04 3.99 6.35
C CYS A 56 -12.32 3.15 6.46
N GLY A 57 -12.28 2.01 7.17
CA GLY A 57 -13.40 1.07 7.31
C GLY A 57 -13.30 -0.20 6.46
N ASP A 58 -12.25 -0.35 5.65
CA ASP A 58 -11.95 -1.59 4.91
C ASP A 58 -10.89 -2.44 5.62
N ILE A 59 -10.55 -3.58 5.03
CA ILE A 59 -9.61 -4.54 5.60
C ILE A 59 -8.44 -4.70 4.63
N PHE A 60 -7.23 -4.76 5.18
CA PHE A 60 -6.03 -5.18 4.45
C PHE A 60 -5.98 -6.69 4.42
N GLU A 61 -5.73 -7.25 3.25
CA GLU A 61 -5.58 -8.68 3.02
C GLU A 61 -4.11 -8.97 2.70
N LEU A 62 -3.52 -9.96 3.38
CA LEU A 62 -2.16 -10.42 3.12
C LEU A 62 -2.11 -11.93 3.07
N PHE A 63 -1.59 -12.49 1.98
CA PHE A 63 -1.45 -13.93 1.85
C PHE A 63 -0.19 -14.41 2.58
N LEU A 64 -0.30 -15.52 3.32
CA LEU A 64 0.84 -16.19 3.95
C LEU A 64 1.93 -16.51 2.92
N GLU A 65 1.53 -16.95 1.72
CA GLU A 65 2.47 -17.23 0.63
C GLU A 65 3.27 -15.99 0.18
N GLU A 66 2.68 -14.80 0.23
CA GLU A 66 3.37 -13.56 -0.13
C GLU A 66 4.37 -13.17 0.95
N LEU A 67 3.99 -13.31 2.22
CA LEU A 67 4.88 -13.10 3.35
C LEU A 67 6.09 -14.05 3.32
N LEU A 68 5.89 -15.32 2.92
CA LEU A 68 6.97 -16.29 2.70
C LEU A 68 7.91 -15.90 1.55
N LYS A 69 7.39 -15.26 0.51
CA LYS A 69 8.19 -14.75 -0.63
C LYS A 69 8.94 -13.45 -0.30
N GLY A 70 8.69 -12.87 0.87
CA GLY A 70 9.25 -11.58 1.30
C GLY A 70 8.41 -10.37 0.87
N ASN A 71 7.19 -10.59 0.37
CA ASN A 71 6.23 -9.55 0.04
C ASN A 71 5.36 -9.28 1.28
N ASN A 72 5.80 -8.35 2.11
CA ASN A 72 5.12 -7.97 3.35
C ASN A 72 4.45 -6.60 3.27
N VAL A 73 4.11 -6.13 2.07
CA VAL A 73 3.42 -4.86 1.86
C VAL A 73 2.02 -5.15 1.33
N SER A 74 1.01 -4.64 2.03
CA SER A 74 -0.39 -4.71 1.61
C SER A 74 -0.91 -3.34 1.24
N GLU A 75 -1.84 -3.28 0.28
CA GLU A 75 -2.51 -2.05 -0.14
C GLU A 75 -4.01 -2.19 0.12
N CYS A 76 -4.62 -1.17 0.73
CA CYS A 76 -6.05 -1.17 0.96
C CYS A 76 -6.80 -0.81 -0.33
N PRO A 77 -7.82 -1.58 -0.72
CA PRO A 77 -8.56 -1.37 -1.97
C PRO A 77 -9.32 -0.02 -2.05
N SER A 78 -9.62 0.60 -0.90
CA SER A 78 -10.47 1.80 -0.86
C SER A 78 -9.74 3.12 -0.62
N CYS A 79 -8.63 3.11 0.11
CA CYS A 79 -7.93 4.35 0.49
C CYS A 79 -6.51 4.47 -0.07
N SER A 80 -6.04 3.46 -0.83
CA SER A 80 -4.68 3.39 -1.38
C SER A 80 -3.57 3.50 -0.32
N LEU A 81 -3.90 3.36 0.97
CA LEU A 81 -2.92 3.25 2.03
C LEU A 81 -2.16 1.94 1.88
N ARG A 82 -0.87 1.97 2.20
CA ARG A 82 -0.02 0.78 2.24
C ARG A 82 0.50 0.55 3.64
N ILE A 83 0.41 -0.67 4.13
CA ILE A 83 1.02 -1.08 5.40
C ILE A 83 2.14 -2.07 5.13
N LYS A 84 3.12 -2.10 6.02
CA LYS A 84 4.20 -3.09 5.99
C LYS A 84 4.10 -3.98 7.21
N ILE A 85 4.20 -5.28 7.02
CA ILE A 85 4.23 -6.23 8.12
C ILE A 85 5.67 -6.42 8.61
N ASP A 86 5.90 -6.15 9.90
CA ASP A 86 7.13 -6.51 10.61
C ASP A 86 7.14 -8.01 10.86
N LEU A 87 7.95 -8.71 10.07
CA LEU A 87 8.14 -10.15 10.14
C LEU A 87 9.47 -10.46 10.81
N LYS A 88 9.46 -11.21 11.92
CA LYS A 88 10.69 -11.76 12.49
C LYS A 88 10.95 -13.16 11.92
N PRO A 89 12.22 -13.57 11.85
CA PRO A 89 12.54 -14.95 11.49
C PRO A 89 11.88 -15.91 12.49
N GLY A 90 11.07 -16.84 11.98
CA GLY A 90 10.34 -17.83 12.77
C GLY A 90 8.87 -17.49 13.06
N ASP A 91 8.44 -16.23 12.90
CA ASP A 91 7.03 -15.86 13.17
C ASP A 91 6.06 -16.59 12.21
N LEU A 92 6.48 -16.85 10.97
CA LEU A 92 5.67 -17.56 9.99
C LEU A 92 5.63 -19.08 10.21
N ASP A 93 6.64 -19.65 10.87
CA ASP A 93 6.78 -21.10 10.98
C ASP A 93 5.61 -21.73 11.74
N GLU A 94 5.07 -21.01 12.73
CA GLU A 94 3.89 -21.42 13.49
C GLU A 94 2.64 -21.53 12.60
N TYR A 95 2.41 -20.56 11.72
CA TYR A 95 1.26 -20.53 10.82
C TYR A 95 1.37 -21.56 9.69
N VAL A 96 2.59 -21.81 9.20
CA VAL A 96 2.85 -22.85 8.18
C VAL A 96 2.64 -24.25 8.75
N GLN A 97 3.01 -24.48 10.01
CA GLN A 97 2.81 -25.78 10.68
C GLN A 97 1.34 -26.09 10.98
N MET A 98 0.46 -25.09 11.01
CA MET A 98 -0.99 -25.25 11.20
C MET A 98 -1.73 -25.73 9.94
N ARG A 99 -1.08 -25.82 8.77
CA ARG A 99 -1.66 -26.32 7.51
C ARG A 99 -2.01 -27.83 7.54
N ASN A 100 -2.01 -28.47 8.70
CA ASN A 100 -1.87 -29.92 8.87
C ASN A 100 -3.05 -30.58 9.58
#